data_AF-A0A2E2VQY9-F1
#
_entry.id   AF-A0A2E2VQY9-F1
#
_cell.length_a   1.000
_cell.length_b   1.000
_cell.length_c   1.000
_cell.angle_alpha   90.00
_cell.angle_beta   90.00
_cell.angle_gamma   90.00
#
_symmetry.space_group_name_H-M   'P 1'
#
loop_
_entity.id
_entity.type
_entity.pdbx_description
1 polymer ?
#
loop_
_entity_poly.entity_id
_entity_poly.type
_entity_poly.pdbx_seq_one_letter_code
_entity_poly.pdbx_strand_id
1 'polypeptide(L)'
;MRIRDLKGLGPKTEAQFQALGVLDVSQFLATDPFELYRLLKTNDTSTSLNALYAIIGAHQNKHWQQVAREQKTEILLRLEEMGLV
;
A
#
# COMPACT_ATOMS: atom_id res chain seq x y z
N MET A 1 2.56 -18.53 -1.02
CA MET A 1 2.38 -17.19 -1.62
C MET A 1 3.13 -16.20 -0.76
N ARG A 2 3.92 -15.32 -1.38
CA ARG A 2 4.67 -14.25 -0.70
C ARG A 2 4.08 -12.89 -1.07
N ILE A 3 4.46 -11.83 -0.35
CA ILE A 3 4.00 -10.45 -0.63
C ILE A 3 4.45 -10.03 -2.03
N ARG A 4 5.69 -10.36 -2.41
CA ARG A 4 6.22 -10.06 -3.75
C ARG A 4 5.45 -10.71 -4.91
N ASP A 5 4.60 -11.70 -4.63
CA ASP A 5 3.79 -12.40 -5.63
C ASP A 5 2.42 -11.73 -5.84
N LEU A 6 2.04 -10.76 -4.99
CA LEU A 6 0.78 -10.05 -5.11
C LEU A 6 0.83 -9.01 -6.23
N LYS A 7 -0.32 -8.77 -6.88
CA LYS A 7 -0.44 -7.84 -8.01
C LYS A 7 0.06 -6.45 -7.63
N GLY A 8 1.02 -5.94 -8.40
CA GLY A 8 1.58 -4.60 -8.21
C GLY A 8 2.65 -4.51 -7.11
N LEU A 9 2.99 -5.62 -6.46
CA LEU A 9 4.08 -5.68 -5.49
C LEU A 9 5.31 -6.38 -6.10
N GLY A 10 6.49 -6.11 -5.52
CA GLY A 10 7.74 -6.75 -5.93
C GLY A 10 8.73 -6.89 -4.77
N PRO A 11 9.91 -7.46 -5.02
CA PRO A 11 10.88 -7.78 -3.96
C PRO A 11 11.30 -6.59 -3.09
N LYS A 12 11.42 -5.40 -3.70
CA LYS A 12 11.73 -4.16 -2.96
C LYS A 12 10.63 -3.82 -1.96
N THR A 13 9.37 -3.87 -2.40
CA THR A 13 8.22 -3.56 -1.56
C THR A 13 8.05 -4.57 -0.44
N GLU A 14 8.27 -5.86 -0.72
CA GLU A 14 8.26 -6.89 0.33
C GLU A 14 9.34 -6.62 1.39
N ALA A 15 10.57 -6.25 0.99
CA ALA A 15 11.61 -5.90 1.94
C ALA A 15 11.24 -4.68 2.80
N GLN A 16 10.60 -3.67 2.21
CA GLN A 16 10.08 -2.51 2.95
C GLN A 16 8.99 -2.92 3.96
N PHE A 17 8.06 -3.79 3.57
CA PHE A 17 7.00 -4.27 4.46
C PHE A 17 7.58 -5.10 5.62
N GLN A 18 8.57 -5.95 5.34
CA GLN A 18 9.27 -6.72 6.35
C GLN A 18 10.02 -5.83 7.35
N ALA A 19 10.66 -4.75 6.88
CA ALA A 19 11.30 -3.77 7.75
C ALA A 19 10.30 -3.04 8.66
N LEU A 20 9.02 -2.96 8.25
CA LEU A 20 7.92 -2.41 9.04
C LEU A 20 7.19 -3.46 9.91
N GLY A 21 7.68 -4.70 9.93
CA GLY A 21 7.10 -5.80 10.72
C GLY A 21 5.98 -6.58 10.03
N VAL A 22 5.68 -6.29 8.76
CA VAL A 22 4.73 -7.06 7.94
C VAL A 22 5.49 -8.14 7.18
N LEU A 23 5.53 -9.35 7.75
CA LEU A 23 6.42 -10.43 7.34
C LEU A 23 5.83 -11.36 6.28
N ASP A 24 4.51 -11.49 6.26
CA ASP A 24 3.79 -12.42 5.38
C ASP A 24 2.49 -11.84 4.82
N VAL A 25 1.89 -12.60 3.90
CA VAL A 25 0.64 -12.21 3.23
C VAL A 25 -0.52 -12.10 4.21
N SER A 26 -0.61 -12.97 5.21
CA SER A 26 -1.72 -12.93 6.17
C SER A 26 -1.67 -11.65 6.99
N GLN A 27 -0.49 -11.25 7.46
CA GLN A 27 -0.27 -9.97 8.14
C GLN A 27 -0.56 -8.79 7.22
N PHE A 28 -0.09 -8.84 5.97
CA PHE A 28 -0.36 -7.80 4.99
C PHE A 28 -1.87 -7.62 4.77
N LEU A 29 -2.61 -8.72 4.57
CA LEU A 29 -4.07 -8.68 4.37
C LEU A 29 -4.84 -8.24 5.63
N ALA A 30 -4.29 -8.44 6.82
CA ALA A 30 -4.88 -8.00 8.08
C ALA A 30 -4.55 -6.53 8.44
N THR A 31 -3.58 -5.92 7.75
CA THR A 31 -3.15 -4.54 8.01
C THR A 31 -4.01 -3.56 7.21
N ASP A 32 -4.44 -2.46 7.83
CA ASP A 32 -5.12 -1.39 7.10
C ASP A 32 -4.16 -0.76 6.05
N PRO A 33 -4.58 -0.67 4.77
CA PRO A 33 -3.70 -0.19 3.70
C PRO A 33 -3.25 1.26 3.87
N PHE A 34 -4.05 2.12 4.51
CA PHE A 34 -3.71 3.51 4.76
C PHE A 34 -2.72 3.63 5.91
N GLU A 35 -2.85 2.82 6.96
CA GLU A 35 -1.86 2.74 8.03
C GLU A 35 -0.52 2.21 7.54
N LEU A 36 -0.51 1.18 6.69
CA LEU A 36 0.71 0.69 6.07
C LEU A 36 1.38 1.77 5.20
N TYR A 37 0.58 2.52 4.43
CA TYR A 37 1.07 3.66 3.66
C TYR A 37 1.63 4.77 4.54
N ARG A 38 0.97 5.10 5.65
CA ARG A 38 1.46 6.07 6.63
C ARG A 38 2.84 5.67 7.15
N LEU A 39 2.99 4.41 7.57
CA LEU A 39 4.27 3.89 8.04
C LEU A 39 5.37 3.96 6.97
N LEU A 40 5.05 3.61 5.72
CA LEU A 40 5.99 3.76 4.60
C LEU A 40 6.40 5.22 4.39
N LYS A 41 5.43 6.13 4.34
CA LYS A 41 5.68 7.56 4.10
C LYS A 41 6.47 8.21 5.24
N THR A 42 6.28 7.76 6.48
CA THR A 42 7.09 8.20 7.63
C THR A 42 8.53 7.70 7.56
N ASN A 43 8.76 6.47 7.06
CA ASN A 43 10.12 5.90 6.95
C ASN A 43 10.85 6.36 5.67
N ASP A 44 10.10 6.62 4.60
CA ASP A 44 10.60 7.04 3.29
C ASP A 44 9.68 8.13 2.74
N THR A 45 10.10 9.38 2.85
CA THR A 45 9.34 10.55 2.38
C THR A 45 9.20 10.59 0.85
N SER A 46 9.96 9.77 0.11
CA SER A 46 9.81 9.59 -1.34
C SER A 46 8.66 8.65 -1.72
N THR A 47 7.97 8.06 -0.73
CA THR A 47 6.82 7.17 -0.95
C THR A 47 5.69 7.90 -1.68
N SER A 48 5.54 7.56 -2.95
CA SER A 48 4.51 8.14 -3.83
C SER A 48 3.11 7.58 -3.56
N LEU A 49 2.08 8.30 -4.01
CA LEU A 49 0.68 7.84 -3.97
C LEU A 49 0.46 6.50 -4.71
N ASN A 50 1.30 6.19 -5.70
CA ASN A 50 1.25 4.91 -6.41
C ASN A 50 1.54 3.71 -5.47
N ALA A 51 2.30 3.92 -4.40
CA ALA A 51 2.52 2.87 -3.40
C ALA A 51 1.20 2.50 -2.72
N LEU A 52 0.35 3.48 -2.37
CA LEU A 52 -0.96 3.22 -1.79
C LEU A 52 -1.88 2.49 -2.78
N TYR A 53 -1.90 2.91 -4.05
CA TYR A 53 -2.67 2.19 -5.08
C TYR A 53 -2.22 0.74 -5.25
N ALA A 54 -0.92 0.47 -5.14
CA ALA A 54 -0.38 -0.88 -5.20
C ALA A 54 -0.79 -1.72 -3.99
N ILE A 55 -0.75 -1.15 -2.78
CA ILE A 55 -1.19 -1.81 -1.55
C ILE A 55 -2.69 -2.17 -1.64
N ILE A 56 -3.54 -1.19 -1.97
CA ILE A 56 -4.98 -1.41 -2.11
C ILE A 56 -5.28 -2.39 -3.26
N GLY A 57 -4.55 -2.27 -4.38
CA GLY A 57 -4.66 -3.21 -5.51
C GLY A 57 -4.34 -4.65 -5.09
N ALA A 58 -3.28 -4.85 -4.30
CA ALA A 58 -2.93 -6.15 -3.76
C ALA A 58 -4.01 -6.70 -2.81
N HIS A 59 -4.58 -5.88 -1.91
CA HIS A 59 -5.71 -6.29 -1.06
C HIS A 59 -6.95 -6.68 -1.86
N GLN A 60 -7.27 -5.93 -2.91
CA GLN A 60 -8.47 -6.15 -3.74
C GLN A 60 -8.23 -7.14 -4.89
N ASN A 61 -7.03 -7.70 -5.02
CA ASN A 61 -6.60 -8.50 -6.18
C ASN A 61 -6.83 -7.78 -7.54
N LYS A 62 -6.67 -6.45 -7.56
CA LYS A 62 -6.79 -5.57 -8.73
C LYS A 62 -5.43 -5.03 -9.18
N HIS A 63 -5.33 -4.65 -10.45
CA HIS A 63 -4.17 -3.87 -10.90
C HIS A 63 -4.23 -2.46 -10.31
N TRP A 64 -3.10 -1.89 -9.87
CA TRP A 64 -3.06 -0.59 -9.20
C TRP A 64 -3.63 0.55 -10.05
N GLN A 65 -3.49 0.48 -11.39
CA GLN A 65 -4.08 1.48 -12.29
C GLN A 65 -5.61 1.48 -12.25
N GLN A 66 -6.22 0.32 -12.01
CA GLN A 66 -7.67 0.24 -11.84
C GLN A 66 -8.10 0.97 -10.56
N VAL A 67 -7.37 0.75 -9.45
CA VAL A 67 -7.59 1.46 -8.18
C VAL A 67 -7.43 2.97 -8.37
N ALA A 68 -6.36 3.41 -9.02
CA ALA A 68 -6.10 4.82 -9.31
C ALA A 68 -7.20 5.47 -10.17
N ARG A 69 -7.86 4.70 -11.05
CA ARG A 69 -8.95 5.21 -11.88
C ARG A 69 -10.28 5.26 -11.12
N GLU A 70 -10.58 4.23 -10.33
CA GLU A 70 -11.91 4.02 -9.74
C GLU A 70 -12.05 4.60 -8.33
N GLN A 71 -10.95 4.73 -7.58
CA GLN A 71 -10.97 5.02 -6.13
C GLN A 71 -10.15 6.25 -5.75
N LYS A 72 -9.52 6.96 -6.71
CA LYS A 72 -8.59 8.06 -6.41
C LYS A 72 -9.20 9.16 -5.54
N THR A 73 -10.42 9.59 -5.82
CA THR A 73 -11.05 10.68 -5.05
C THR A 73 -11.25 10.27 -3.58
N GLU A 74 -11.80 9.08 -3.33
CA GLU A 74 -12.00 8.55 -1.98
C GLU A 74 -10.67 8.38 -1.23
N ILE A 75 -9.65 7.86 -1.92
CA ILE A 75 -8.32 7.70 -1.36
C ILE A 75 -7.71 9.05 -0.96
N LEU A 76 -7.82 10.07 -1.80
CA LEU A 76 -7.30 11.41 -1.50
C LEU A 76 -8.00 12.07 -0.31
N LEU A 77 -9.34 11.96 -0.25
CA LEU A 77 -10.11 12.47 0.89
C LEU A 77 -9.67 11.81 2.20
N ARG A 78 -9.53 10.48 2.21
CA ARG A 78 -9.06 9.77 3.41
C ARG A 78 -7.62 10.13 3.78
N LEU A 79 -6.74 10.37 2.81
CA LEU A 79 -5.39 10.84 3.09
C LEU A 79 -5.37 12.25 3.68
N GLU A 80 -6.25 13.13 3.23
CA GLU A 80 -6.40 14.49 3.76
C GLU A 80 -6.88 14.44 5.22
N GLU A 81 -7.87 13.61 5.53
CA GLU A 81 -8.34 13.37 6.91
C GLU A 81 -7.22 12.84 7.83
N MET A 82 -6.30 12.06 7.28
CA MET A 82 -5.12 11.54 7.99
C MET A 82 -3.95 12.55 8.05
N GLY A 83 -4.05 13.71 7.41
CA GLY A 83 -2.97 14.70 7.33
C GLY A 83 -1.75 14.23 6.53
N LEU A 84 -1.95 13.36 5.54
CA LEU A 84 -0.88 12.74 4.74
C LEU A 84 -0.72 13.34 3.34
N VAL A 85 -1.55 14.29 2.94
CA VAL A 85 -1.47 15.04 1.67
C VAL A 85 -1.69 16.52 1.90
#